data_AF-A0A942CC13-F1
#
_entry.id   AF-A0A942CC13-F1
#
_cell.length_a   1.000
_cell.length_b   1.000
_cell.length_c   1.000
_cell.angle_alpha   90.00
_cell.angle_beta   90.00
_cell.angle_gamma   90.00
#
_symmetry.space_group_name_H-M   'P 1'
#
loop_
_entity.id
_entity.type
_entity.pdbx_description
1 polymer ?
#
loop_
_entity_poly.entity_id
_entity_poly.type
_entity_poly.pdbx_seq_one_letter_code
_entity_poly.pdbx_strand_id
1 'polypeptide(L)'
;MNPESAMNAYVLLPNAVHLLLQASGFEYEKHIGATKAEIETALASLMEAKPATIADYLGSIPQAERNILHRSLLTCLRALDEYAFEQRLGLPKEVSGEILETLAEASKKYHA
;
A
#
# COMPACT_ATOMS: atom_id res chain seq x y z
N MET A 1 4.41 1.85 -14.70
CA MET A 1 5.31 2.00 -13.54
C MET A 1 6.75 1.85 -14.02
N ASN A 2 7.61 2.80 -13.67
CA ASN A 2 9.05 2.71 -13.93
C ASN A 2 9.78 1.96 -12.79
N PRO A 3 11.06 1.58 -12.93
CA PRO A 3 11.78 0.83 -11.89
C PRO A 3 11.93 1.55 -10.53
N GLU A 4 12.07 2.87 -10.55
CA GLU A 4 12.18 3.67 -9.32
C GLU A 4 10.86 3.64 -8.54
N SER A 5 9.74 3.83 -9.23
CA SER A 5 8.40 3.79 -8.62
C SER A 5 8.02 2.40 -8.13
N ALA A 6 8.53 1.35 -8.79
CA ALA A 6 8.42 -0.03 -8.31
C ALA A 6 9.18 -0.23 -6.99
N MET A 7 10.41 0.30 -6.89
CA MET A 7 11.18 0.25 -5.64
C MET A 7 10.53 1.10 -4.53
N ASN A 8 10.00 2.27 -4.87
CA ASN A 8 9.27 3.11 -3.92
C ASN A 8 8.04 2.38 -3.37
N ALA A 9 7.29 1.65 -4.22
CA ALA A 9 6.18 0.82 -3.80
C ALA A 9 6.63 -0.34 -2.89
N TYR A 10 7.77 -0.98 -3.22
CA TYR A 10 8.35 -2.05 -2.41
C TYR A 10 8.68 -1.61 -0.98
N VAL A 11 9.07 -0.35 -0.78
CA VAL A 11 9.37 0.22 0.54
C VAL A 11 8.10 0.76 1.22
N LEU A 12 7.30 1.58 0.53
CA LEU A 12 6.17 2.28 1.14
C LEU A 12 5.03 1.37 1.54
N LEU A 13 4.67 0.40 0.70
CA LEU A 13 3.45 -0.39 0.93
C LEU A 13 3.56 -1.30 2.16
N PRO A 14 4.65 -2.06 2.40
CA PRO A 14 4.75 -2.88 3.60
C PRO A 14 4.80 -2.03 4.86
N ASN A 15 5.49 -0.89 4.82
CA ASN A 15 5.61 0.02 5.96
C ASN A 15 4.26 0.66 6.30
N ALA A 16 3.47 1.05 5.29
CA ALA A 16 2.14 1.61 5.50
C ALA A 16 1.22 0.59 6.17
N VAL A 17 1.22 -0.66 5.68
CA VAL A 17 0.40 -1.72 6.27
C VAL A 17 0.87 -2.09 7.68
N HIS A 18 2.19 -2.22 7.90
CA HIS A 18 2.75 -2.45 9.24
C HIS A 18 2.35 -1.37 10.24
N LEU A 19 2.45 -0.09 9.84
CA LEU A 19 2.12 1.03 10.72
C LEU A 19 0.66 0.97 11.18
N LEU A 20 -0.26 0.62 10.28
CA LEU A 20 -1.68 0.46 10.61
C LEU A 20 -1.91 -0.75 11.53
N LEU A 21 -1.25 -1.88 11.27
CA LEU A 21 -1.37 -3.08 12.12
C LEU A 21 -0.84 -2.86 13.55
N GLN A 22 0.11 -1.94 13.72
CA GLN A 22 0.65 -1.53 15.02
C GLN A 22 -0.18 -0.45 15.71
N ALA A 23 -1.13 0.19 15.02
CA ALA A 23 -1.96 1.24 15.58
C ALA A 23 -3.02 0.64 16.53
N SER A 24 -2.83 0.88 17.84
CA SER A 24 -3.77 0.42 18.87
C SER A 24 -5.13 1.11 18.70
N GLY A 25 -6.20 0.32 18.74
CA GLY A 25 -7.57 0.82 18.62
C GLY A 25 -7.98 1.27 17.21
N PHE A 26 -7.18 0.97 16.18
CA PHE A 26 -7.51 1.34 14.81
C PHE A 26 -8.72 0.54 14.26
N GLU A 27 -9.72 1.24 13.74
CA GLU A 27 -10.95 0.65 13.19
C GLU A 27 -10.75 0.22 11.72
N TYR A 28 -10.09 -0.92 11.49
CA TYR A 28 -9.70 -1.40 10.14
C TYR A 28 -10.86 -1.45 9.14
N GLU A 29 -12.00 -2.03 9.51
CA GLU A 29 -13.14 -2.16 8.60
C GLU A 29 -13.73 -0.80 8.20
N LYS A 30 -13.68 0.20 9.10
CA LYS A 30 -14.18 1.55 8.82
C LYS A 30 -13.27 2.34 7.89
N HIS A 31 -11.95 2.22 8.08
CA HIS A 31 -10.97 3.03 7.35
C HIS A 31 -10.47 2.35 6.07
N ILE A 32 -10.31 1.02 6.11
CA ILE A 32 -9.75 0.22 5.02
C ILE A 32 -10.84 -0.61 4.33
N GLY A 33 -11.96 -0.92 5.01
CA GLY A 33 -13.00 -1.80 4.46
C GLY A 33 -12.56 -3.26 4.37
N ALA A 34 -11.63 -3.66 5.23
CA ALA A 34 -11.14 -5.02 5.36
C ALA A 34 -10.90 -5.34 6.84
N THR A 35 -11.00 -6.62 7.18
CA THR A 35 -10.68 -7.15 8.50
C THR A 35 -9.17 -7.10 8.75
N LYS A 36 -8.75 -7.15 10.01
CA LYS A 36 -7.32 -7.22 10.36
C LYS A 36 -6.62 -8.41 9.72
N ALA A 37 -7.28 -9.57 9.65
CA ALA A 37 -6.71 -10.79 9.07
C ALA A 37 -6.48 -10.67 7.55
N GLU A 38 -7.38 -10.01 6.82
CA GLU A 38 -7.20 -9.74 5.39
C GLU A 38 -6.03 -8.77 5.16
N ILE A 39 -5.84 -7.80 6.05
CA ILE A 39 -4.72 -6.84 5.98
C ILE A 39 -3.39 -7.54 6.29
N GLU A 40 -3.36 -8.42 7.30
CA GLU A 40 -2.19 -9.27 7.60
C GLU A 40 -1.86 -10.19 6.42
N THR A 41 -2.87 -10.72 5.74
CA THR A 41 -2.69 -11.55 4.53
C THR A 41 -2.09 -10.73 3.39
N ALA A 42 -2.62 -9.54 3.12
CA ALA A 42 -2.09 -8.64 2.09
C ALA A 42 -0.64 -8.24 2.38
N LEU A 43 -0.30 -8.01 3.65
CA LEU A 43 1.08 -7.75 4.06
C LEU A 43 1.99 -8.95 3.82
N ALA A 44 1.56 -10.16 4.18
CA ALA A 44 2.35 -11.37 3.98
C ALA A 44 2.66 -11.58 2.49
N SER A 45 1.66 -11.49 1.62
CA SER A 45 1.82 -11.58 0.17
C SER A 45 2.77 -10.53 -0.38
N LEU A 46 2.69 -9.29 0.13
CA LEU A 46 3.59 -8.21 -0.27
C LEU A 46 5.04 -8.45 0.20
N MET A 47 5.24 -9.03 1.39
CA MET A 47 6.56 -9.36 1.92
C MET A 47 7.23 -10.54 1.19
N GLU A 48 6.44 -11.42 0.57
CA GLU A 48 6.96 -12.49 -0.30
C GLU A 48 7.45 -11.97 -1.66
N ALA A 49 6.91 -10.83 -2.11
CA ALA A 49 7.37 -10.19 -3.34
C ALA A 49 8.83 -9.75 -3.21
N LYS A 50 9.66 -10.01 -4.23
CA LYS A 50 11.04 -9.54 -4.28
C LYS A 50 11.10 -8.15 -4.92
N PRO A 51 12.13 -7.33 -4.62
CA PRO A 51 12.30 -6.03 -5.28
C PRO A 51 12.27 -6.12 -6.81
N ALA A 52 12.85 -7.18 -7.38
CA ALA A 52 12.89 -7.41 -8.82
C ALA A 52 11.53 -7.75 -9.45
N THR A 53 10.56 -8.22 -8.66
CA THR A 53 9.26 -8.72 -9.14
C THR A 53 8.09 -7.89 -8.62
N ILE A 54 8.34 -6.81 -7.88
CA ILE A 54 7.28 -6.03 -7.23
C ILE A 54 6.33 -5.39 -8.25
N ALA A 55 6.85 -4.90 -9.37
CA ALA A 55 6.02 -4.32 -10.44
C ALA A 55 5.04 -5.36 -11.02
N ASP A 56 5.53 -6.57 -11.30
CA ASP A 56 4.73 -7.68 -11.81
C ASP A 56 3.70 -8.16 -10.78
N TYR A 57 4.10 -8.23 -9.51
CA TYR A 57 3.22 -8.55 -8.40
C TYR A 57 2.07 -7.53 -8.31
N LEU A 58 2.35 -6.22 -8.27
CA LEU A 58 1.32 -5.18 -8.21
C LEU A 58 0.38 -5.20 -9.43
N GLY A 59 0.90 -5.58 -10.59
CA GLY A 59 0.11 -5.78 -11.80
C GLY A 59 -0.82 -7.00 -11.75
N SER A 60 -0.46 -8.04 -10.98
CA SER A 60 -1.16 -9.33 -10.95
C SER A 60 -1.96 -9.60 -9.67
N ILE A 61 -1.82 -8.79 -8.62
CA ILE A 61 -2.57 -8.99 -7.37
C ILE A 61 -4.10 -8.85 -7.57
N PRO A 62 -4.89 -9.61 -6.80
CA PRO A 62 -6.34 -9.48 -6.77
C PRO A 62 -6.80 -8.07 -6.40
N GLN A 63 -7.98 -7.68 -6.91
CA GLN A 63 -8.53 -6.35 -6.67
C GLN A 63 -8.78 -6.06 -5.17
N ALA A 64 -9.18 -7.07 -4.40
CA ALA A 64 -9.39 -6.92 -2.95
C ALA A 64 -8.09 -6.54 -2.23
N GLU A 65 -7.02 -7.27 -2.49
CA GLU A 65 -5.69 -7.00 -1.93
C GLU A 65 -5.16 -5.63 -2.37
N ARG A 66 -5.33 -5.29 -3.65
CA ARG A 66 -4.98 -3.97 -4.17
C ARG A 66 -5.71 -2.84 -3.46
N ASN A 67 -7.02 -3.00 -3.21
CA ASN A 67 -7.82 -2.02 -2.48
C ASN A 67 -7.33 -1.84 -1.04
N ILE A 68 -6.91 -2.93 -0.38
CA ILE A 68 -6.30 -2.88 0.95
C ILE A 68 -5.02 -2.06 0.92
N LEU A 69 -4.09 -2.35 0.00
CA LEU A 69 -2.83 -1.63 -0.13
C LEU A 69 -3.05 -0.14 -0.43
N HIS A 70 -3.97 0.17 -1.36
CA HIS A 70 -4.31 1.54 -1.73
C HIS A 70 -4.87 2.32 -0.53
N ARG A 71 -5.88 1.77 0.15
CA ARG A 71 -6.50 2.44 1.31
C ARG A 71 -5.55 2.53 2.50
N SER A 72 -4.64 1.58 2.66
CA SER A 72 -3.61 1.61 3.70
C SER A 72 -2.66 2.79 3.52
N LEU A 73 -2.12 2.95 2.31
CA LEU A 73 -1.26 4.09 1.96
C LEU A 73 -2.02 5.42 2.06
N LEU A 74 -3.25 5.48 1.54
CA LEU A 74 -4.09 6.68 1.61
C LEU A 74 -4.41 7.10 3.05
N THR A 75 -4.60 6.12 3.95
CA THR A 75 -4.84 6.40 5.37
C THR A 75 -3.61 7.02 6.01
N CYS A 76 -2.42 6.47 5.75
CA CYS A 76 -1.17 7.02 6.27
C CYS A 76 -0.93 8.45 5.76
N LEU A 77 -1.19 8.71 4.47
CA LEU A 77 -1.07 10.04 3.86
C LEU A 77 -1.98 11.09 4.50
N ARG A 78 -3.16 10.68 4.97
CA ARG A 78 -4.12 11.57 5.65
C ARG A 78 -3.80 11.77 7.13
N ALA A 79 -3.21 10.76 7.77
CA ALA A 79 -2.94 10.76 9.20
C ALA A 79 -1.61 11.41 9.58
N LEU A 80 -0.62 11.40 8.68
CA LEU A 80 0.74 11.87 8.94
C LEU A 80 1.03 13.19 8.19
N ASP A 81 1.69 14.10 8.90
CA ASP A 81 2.40 15.22 8.26
C ASP A 81 3.61 14.71 7.45
N GLU A 82 4.22 15.59 6.66
CA GLU A 82 5.31 15.25 5.75
C GLU A 82 6.52 14.63 6.46
N TYR A 83 6.95 15.24 7.56
CA TYR A 83 8.09 14.77 8.35
C TYR A 83 7.81 13.40 9.01
N ALA A 84 6.65 13.25 9.64
CA ALA A 84 6.25 12.00 10.25
C ALA A 84 6.05 10.89 9.20
N PHE A 85 5.55 11.23 8.01
CA PHE A 85 5.39 10.29 6.92
C PHE A 85 6.73 9.69 6.51
N GLU A 86 7.71 10.54 6.20
CA GLU A 86 9.05 10.10 5.79
C GLU A 86 9.74 9.29 6.89
N GLN A 87 9.68 9.75 8.14
CA GLN A 87 10.29 9.03 9.27
C GLN A 87 9.68 7.64 9.50
N ARG A 88 8.37 7.49 9.30
CA ARG A 88 7.66 6.24 9.60
C ARG A 88 7.66 5.26 8.44
N LEU A 89 7.66 5.77 7.20
CA LEU A 89 7.50 4.97 5.99
C LEU A 89 8.77 4.86 5.15
N GLY A 90 9.80 5.62 5.49
CA GLY A 90 11.14 5.54 4.92
C GLY A 90 11.31 6.27 3.59
N LEU A 91 10.28 6.92 3.07
CA LEU A 91 10.33 7.69 1.83
C LEU A 91 9.47 8.96 1.92
N PRO A 92 9.83 10.01 1.16
CA PRO A 92 9.08 11.27 1.13
C PRO A 92 7.63 11.08 0.68
N LYS A 93 6.75 12.00 1.08
CA LYS A 93 5.31 11.89 0.81
C LYS A 93 4.99 11.93 -0.68
N GLU A 94 5.79 12.68 -1.44
CA GLU A 94 5.62 13.01 -2.86
C GLU A 94 5.68 11.76 -3.75
N VAL A 95 6.47 10.75 -3.37
CA VAL A 95 6.62 9.51 -4.15
C VAL A 95 5.36 8.62 -4.09
N SER A 96 4.41 8.91 -3.19
CA SER A 96 3.20 8.11 -3.01
C SER A 96 2.20 8.27 -4.15
N GLY A 97 2.26 9.37 -4.91
CA GLY A 97 1.30 9.69 -5.97
C GLY A 97 1.24 8.62 -7.07
N GLU A 98 2.37 8.30 -7.69
CA GLU A 98 2.44 7.31 -8.78
C GLU A 98 2.05 5.90 -8.29
N ILE A 99 2.33 5.58 -7.03
CA ILE A 99 1.98 4.30 -6.42
C ILE A 99 0.47 4.19 -6.26
N LEU A 100 -0.18 5.24 -5.72
CA LEU A 100 -1.64 5.30 -5.60
C LEU A 100 -2.32 5.20 -6.97
N GLU A 101 -1.80 5.92 -7.97
CA GLU A 101 -2.32 5.85 -9.34
C GLU A 101 -2.22 4.45 -9.91
N THR A 102 -1.09 3.76 -9.75
CA THR A 102 -0.92 2.37 -10.21
C THR A 102 -1.94 1.44 -9.53
N LEU A 103 -2.12 1.58 -8.21
CA LEU A 103 -3.09 0.79 -7.46
C LEU A 103 -4.54 1.12 -7.85
N ALA A 104 -4.82 2.34 -8.31
CA ALA A 104 -6.15 2.76 -8.76
C ALA A 104 -6.45 2.37 -10.22
N GLU A 105 -5.49 2.49 -11.13
CA GLU A 105 -5.66 2.21 -12.58
C GLU A 105 -5.95 0.74 -12.85
N ALA A 106 -5.30 -0.16 -12.12
CA ALA A 106 -5.53 -1.59 -12.28
C ALA A 106 -6.94 -2.02 -11.82
N SER A 107 -7.68 -1.16 -11.09
CA SER A 107 -9.10 -1.33 -10.78
C SER A 107 -10.02 -1.06 -11.99
N LYS A 108 -9.60 -0.22 -12.94
CA LYS A 108 -10.43 0.14 -14.10
C LYS A 108 -10.42 -0.92 -15.19
N LYS A 109 -9.36 -1.75 -15.26
CA LYS A 109 -9.19 -2.79 -16.30
C LYS A 109 -10.12 -4.01 -16.16
N TYR A 110 -10.81 -4.18 -15.03
CA TYR A 110 -11.75 -5.29 -14.79
C TYR A 110 -13.23 -4.87 -14.79
N HIS A 111 -13.51 -3.63 -15.20
CA HIS A 111 -14.87 -3.10 -15.38
C HIS A 111 -15.18 -2.72 -16.84
N ALA A 112 -14.41 -3.23 -17.80
CA ALA A 112 -14.65 -3.10 -19.24
C ALA A 112 -15.01 -4.46 -19.85
#